data_AF-A0A7W0Y597-F1
#
_entry.id   AF-A0A7W0Y597-F1
#
_cell.length_a   1.000
_cell.length_b   1.000
_cell.length_c   1.000
_cell.angle_alpha   90.00
_cell.angle_beta   90.00
_cell.angle_gamma   90.00
#
_symmetry.space_group_name_H-M   'P 1'
#
loop_
_entity.id
_entity.type
_entity.pdbx_description
1 polymer ?
#
loop_
_entity_poly.entity_id
_entity_poly.type
_entity_poly.pdbx_seq_one_letter_code
_entity_poly.pdbx_strand_id
1 'polypeptide(L)'
;MPPPSRPRPQQRAQQARAPRRAMSMPRTPGKITADGERNSAEMLVEALRAPQEDLDTADSLTHPFHTYPARLHPATARILMEIVGRGAQRHEAIVDPFCGSGTV
;
A
#
# COMPACT_ATOMS: atom_id res chain seq x y z
N MET A 1 44.87 -15.00 -30.53
CA MET A 1 43.66 -14.20 -30.22
C MET A 1 43.59 -14.05 -28.71
N PRO A 2 43.72 -12.85 -28.12
CA PRO A 2 43.66 -12.68 -26.67
C PRO A 2 42.22 -12.87 -26.17
N PRO A 3 42.02 -13.38 -24.94
CA PRO A 3 40.68 -13.54 -24.37
C PRO A 3 40.03 -12.17 -24.09
N PRO A 4 38.69 -12.05 -24.14
CA PRO A 4 38.00 -10.81 -23.81
C PRO A 4 38.26 -10.43 -22.34
N SER A 5 38.60 -9.17 -22.13
CA SER A 5 38.89 -8.60 -20.82
C SER A 5 37.65 -8.63 -19.91
N ARG A 6 37.80 -9.18 -18.70
CA ARG A 6 36.73 -9.15 -17.69
C ARG A 6 36.46 -7.68 -17.30
N PRO A 7 35.19 -7.23 -17.26
CA PRO A 7 34.87 -5.87 -16.86
C PRO A 7 35.29 -5.63 -15.40
N ARG A 8 35.83 -4.43 -15.13
CA ARG A 8 36.33 -4.03 -13.81
C ARG A 8 35.20 -4.04 -12.77
N PRO A 9 35.47 -4.42 -11.51
CA PRO A 9 34.44 -4.52 -10.45
C PRO A 9 33.58 -3.25 -10.29
N GLN A 10 34.14 -2.08 -10.57
CA GLN A 10 33.45 -0.79 -10.50
C GLN A 10 32.32 -0.63 -11.55
N GLN A 11 32.40 -1.27 -12.72
CA GLN A 11 31.34 -1.23 -13.74
C GLN A 11 30.11 -2.09 -13.36
N ARG A 12 30.27 -3.12 -12.51
CA ARG A 12 29.14 -3.89 -11.97
C ARG A 12 28.34 -3.13 -10.91
N ALA A 13 28.99 -2.21 -10.20
CA ALA A 13 28.33 -1.41 -9.17
C ALA A 13 27.43 -0.31 -9.75
N GLN A 14 27.69 0.13 -10.99
CA GLN A 14 26.90 1.17 -11.68
C GLN A 14 25.74 0.64 -12.52
N GLN A 15 25.62 -0.68 -12.71
CA GLN A 15 24.34 -1.28 -13.11
C GLN A 15 23.43 -1.28 -11.88
N ALA A 16 23.00 -0.07 -11.51
CA ALA A 16 22.00 0.17 -10.48
C ALA A 16 20.86 -0.83 -10.71
N ARG A 17 20.67 -1.71 -9.74
CA ARG A 17 19.52 -2.62 -9.70
C ARG A 17 18.29 -1.76 -9.94
N ALA A 18 17.70 -1.87 -11.13
CA ALA A 18 16.40 -1.27 -11.39
C ALA A 18 15.50 -1.67 -10.20
N PRO A 19 14.79 -0.71 -9.58
CA PRO A 19 13.96 -1.01 -8.43
C PRO A 19 13.00 -2.12 -8.83
N ARG A 20 13.11 -3.27 -8.17
CA ARG A 20 12.19 -4.40 -8.34
C ARG A 20 10.84 -3.95 -7.79
N ARG A 21 10.03 -3.33 -8.63
CA ARG A 21 8.65 -2.95 -8.31
C ARG A 21 7.73 -4.11 -8.69
N ALA A 22 6.78 -4.43 -7.81
CA ALA A 22 5.77 -5.43 -8.10
C ALA A 22 4.92 -4.95 -9.30
N MET A 23 4.93 -5.72 -10.39
CA MET A 23 4.14 -5.44 -11.60
C MET A 23 2.63 -5.66 -11.40
N SER A 24 2.21 -6.06 -10.20
CA SER A 24 0.85 -6.45 -9.86
C SER A 24 -0.04 -5.32 -9.35
N MET A 25 0.49 -4.10 -9.14
CA MET A 25 -0.33 -2.96 -8.71
C MET A 25 -0.84 -2.17 -9.91
N PRO A 26 -2.17 -2.12 -10.15
CA PRO A 26 -2.74 -1.30 -11.20
C PRO A 26 -2.41 0.17 -10.96
N ARG A 27 -1.93 0.86 -12.00
CA ARG A 27 -1.58 2.29 -11.95
C ARG A 27 -2.82 3.20 -11.96
N THR A 28 -3.97 2.66 -12.32
CA THR A 28 -5.23 3.39 -12.44
C THR A 28 -6.17 2.92 -11.35
N PRO A 29 -6.83 3.84 -10.63
CA PRO A 29 -7.83 3.44 -9.66
C PRO A 29 -8.95 2.64 -10.32
N GLY A 30 -9.39 1.57 -9.66
CA GLY A 30 -10.53 0.78 -10.11
C GLY A 30 -11.85 1.55 -10.00
N LYS A 31 -12.87 1.10 -10.74
CA LYS A 31 -14.23 1.62 -10.59
C LYS A 31 -14.78 1.23 -9.21
N ILE A 32 -15.27 2.22 -8.45
CA ILE A 32 -15.97 1.99 -7.18
C ILE A 32 -17.47 1.95 -7.44
N THR A 33 -18.14 0.90 -6.97
CA THR A 33 -19.60 0.76 -6.93
C THR A 33 -20.02 0.54 -5.48
N ALA A 34 -21.21 1.00 -5.13
CA ALA A 34 -21.73 0.89 -3.77
C ALA A 34 -23.17 0.38 -3.77
N ASP A 35 -23.49 -0.46 -2.81
CA ASP A 35 -24.81 -1.00 -2.51
C ASP A 35 -25.01 -1.13 -1.00
N GLY A 36 -26.20 -1.56 -0.57
CA GLY A 36 -26.51 -1.77 0.85
C GLY A 36 -26.95 -0.50 1.60
N GLU A 37 -26.66 -0.47 2.90
CA GLU A 37 -27.07 0.63 3.80
C GLU A 37 -26.30 1.90 3.46
N ARG A 38 -27.03 3.01 3.30
CA ARG A 38 -26.51 4.27 2.75
C ARG A 38 -25.31 4.82 3.52
N ASN A 39 -25.43 4.94 4.83
CA ASN A 39 -24.42 5.60 5.65
C ASN A 39 -23.11 4.79 5.64
N SER A 40 -23.22 3.49 5.82
CA SER A 40 -22.09 2.55 5.75
C SER A 40 -21.43 2.57 4.37
N ALA A 41 -22.24 2.54 3.31
CA ALA A 41 -21.76 2.57 1.93
C ALA A 41 -21.01 3.87 1.61
N GLU A 42 -21.54 5.03 2.03
CA GLU A 42 -20.90 6.33 1.85
C GLU A 42 -19.55 6.40 2.57
N MET A 43 -19.48 5.94 3.83
CA MET A 43 -18.24 5.88 4.61
C MET A 43 -17.19 4.94 3.99
N LEU A 44 -17.60 3.77 3.47
CA LEU A 44 -16.69 2.83 2.82
C LEU A 44 -16.18 3.35 1.47
N VAL A 45 -17.03 4.05 0.70
CA VAL A 45 -16.62 4.70 -0.56
C VAL A 45 -15.58 5.79 -0.30
N GLU A 46 -15.75 6.56 0.78
CA GLU A 46 -14.76 7.56 1.20
C GLU A 46 -13.40 6.90 1.50
N ALA A 47 -13.39 5.82 2.30
CA ALA A 47 -12.19 5.07 2.62
C ALA A 47 -11.47 4.53 1.37
N LEU A 48 -12.23 4.07 0.36
CA LEU A 48 -11.69 3.55 -0.91
C LEU A 48 -11.15 4.65 -1.84
N ARG A 49 -11.60 5.90 -1.69
CA ARG A 49 -11.11 7.04 -2.47
C ARG A 49 -9.84 7.67 -1.90
N ALA A 50 -9.65 7.62 -0.59
CA ALA A 50 -8.52 8.26 0.09
C ALA A 50 -7.12 7.96 -0.49
N PRO A 51 -6.80 6.75 -0.99
CA PRO A 51 -5.50 6.49 -1.64
C PRO A 51 -5.24 7.31 -2.91
N GLN A 52 -6.30 7.80 -3.57
CA GLN A 52 -6.19 8.60 -4.79
C GLN A 52 -5.74 10.03 -4.48
N GLU A 53 -5.96 10.49 -3.24
CA GLU A 53 -5.64 11.83 -2.75
C GLU A 53 -4.33 11.84 -1.94
N ASP A 54 -3.92 10.68 -1.41
CA ASP A 54 -2.71 10.50 -0.61
C ASP A 54 -1.48 10.14 -1.48
N LEU A 55 -0.95 11.16 -2.14
CA LEU A 55 0.19 11.04 -3.06
C LEU A 55 1.53 10.77 -2.33
N ASP A 56 1.65 11.14 -1.06
CA ASP A 56 2.91 11.07 -0.29
C ASP A 56 3.13 9.70 0.35
N THR A 57 2.06 9.02 0.79
CA THR A 57 2.16 7.74 1.50
C THR A 57 2.43 6.55 0.58
N ALA A 58 2.03 6.64 -0.69
CA ALA A 58 2.30 5.62 -1.70
C ALA A 58 3.81 5.35 -1.87
N ASP A 59 4.64 6.39 -1.70
CA ASP A 59 6.09 6.33 -1.91
C ASP A 59 6.92 6.31 -0.61
N SER A 60 6.38 6.75 0.54
CA SER A 60 7.19 7.02 1.77
C SER A 60 7.07 6.00 2.92
N LEU A 61 5.91 5.41 3.19
CA LEU A 61 5.70 4.55 4.38
C LEU A 61 5.92 3.05 4.12
N THR A 62 6.52 2.72 2.99
CA THR A 62 6.65 1.35 2.54
C THR A 62 8.08 1.13 2.13
N HIS A 63 8.90 0.67 3.08
CA HIS A 63 10.16 0.07 2.70
C HIS A 63 9.82 -1.04 1.67
N PRO A 64 10.42 -1.03 0.46
CA PRO A 64 10.05 -1.92 -0.65
C PRO A 64 10.35 -3.41 -0.39
N PHE A 65 10.59 -3.79 0.87
CA PHE A 65 10.96 -5.11 1.33
C PHE A 65 9.76 -5.97 1.75
N HIS A 66 8.58 -5.38 2.00
CA HIS A 66 7.36 -6.13 2.30
C HIS A 66 6.43 -6.16 1.08
N THR A 67 6.64 -7.18 0.25
CA THR A 67 6.00 -7.41 -1.05
C THR A 67 4.57 -7.95 -0.94
N TYR A 68 3.79 -7.63 0.09
CA TYR A 68 2.42 -8.15 0.16
C TYR A 68 1.57 -7.47 -0.92
N PRO A 69 1.11 -8.20 -1.96
CA PRO A 69 0.53 -7.58 -3.15
C PRO A 69 -0.88 -7.03 -2.93
N ALA A 70 -1.56 -7.43 -1.84
CA ALA A 70 -2.93 -7.06 -1.51
C ALA A 70 -3.03 -6.23 -0.22
N ARG A 71 -2.01 -5.43 0.08
CA ARG A 71 -1.94 -4.58 1.27
C ARG A 71 -2.95 -3.44 1.22
N LEU A 72 -3.56 -3.17 2.37
CA LEU A 72 -4.42 -2.00 2.54
C LEU A 72 -3.58 -0.72 2.44
N HIS A 73 -4.10 0.32 1.79
CA HIS A 73 -3.44 1.62 1.77
C HIS A 73 -3.59 2.30 3.15
N PRO A 74 -2.56 2.94 3.72
CA PRO A 74 -2.66 3.56 5.04
C PRO A 74 -3.77 4.63 5.13
N ALA A 75 -4.00 5.41 4.06
CA ALA A 75 -5.14 6.34 3.99
C ALA A 75 -6.49 5.64 4.17
N THR A 76 -6.69 4.49 3.50
CA THR A 76 -7.91 3.69 3.67
C THR A 76 -8.01 3.14 5.08
N ALA A 77 -6.92 2.59 5.61
CA ALA A 77 -6.88 2.03 6.97
C ALA A 77 -7.26 3.07 8.03
N ARG A 78 -6.74 4.30 7.90
CA ARG A 78 -7.04 5.42 8.78
C ARG A 78 -8.54 5.69 8.86
N ILE A 79 -9.20 5.87 7.71
CA ILE A 79 -10.63 6.18 7.68
C ILE A 79 -11.45 5.02 8.24
N LEU A 80 -11.09 3.77 7.92
CA LEU A 80 -11.75 2.60 8.49
C LEU A 80 -11.61 2.54 10.02
N MET A 81 -10.46 2.90 10.58
CA MET A 81 -10.27 2.98 12.03
C MET A 81 -11.10 4.09 12.68
N GLU A 82 -11.26 5.24 12.02
CA GLU A 82 -12.13 6.32 12.49
C GLU A 82 -13.62 5.92 12.43
N ILE A 83 -14.02 5.10 11.45
CA ILE A 83 -15.37 4.53 11.34
C ILE A 83 -15.63 3.51 12.46
N VAL A 84 -14.75 2.51 12.61
CA VAL A 84 -14.92 1.41 13.57
C VAL A 84 -14.75 1.88 15.01
N GLY A 85 -13.79 2.77 15.25
CA GLY A 85 -13.52 3.35 16.57
C GLY A 85 -14.50 4.45 16.98
N ARG A 86 -15.53 4.75 16.18
CA ARG A 86 -16.49 5.80 16.50
C ARG A 86 -17.26 5.45 17.77
N GLY A 87 -17.05 6.26 18.81
CA GLY A 87 -17.66 6.05 20.13
C GLY A 87 -16.89 5.09 21.04
N ALA A 88 -15.76 4.53 20.57
CA ALA A 88 -14.88 3.72 21.37
C ALA A 88 -14.08 4.58 22.37
N GLN A 89 -13.76 4.01 23.53
CA GLN A 89 -12.83 4.63 24.47
C GLN A 89 -11.38 4.47 23.99
N ARG A 90 -10.47 5.37 24.38
CA ARG A 90 -9.04 5.36 23.96
C ARG A 90 -8.30 4.05 24.27
N HIS A 91 -8.84 3.19 25.12
CA HIS A 91 -8.21 1.93 25.56
C HIS A 91 -8.97 0.68 25.08
N GLU A 92 -10.01 0.84 24.28
CA GLU A 92 -10.71 -0.29 23.68
C GLU A 92 -9.88 -0.86 22.52
N ALA A 93 -9.80 -2.18 22.45
CA ALA A 93 -9.01 -2.88 21.44
C ALA A 93 -9.79 -2.96 20.12
N ILE A 94 -9.12 -2.59 19.03
CA ILE A 94 -9.55 -2.94 17.67
C ILE A 94 -8.68 -4.09 17.20
N VAL A 95 -9.32 -5.14 16.68
CA VAL A 95 -8.64 -6.36 16.24
C VAL A 95 -8.92 -6.58 14.77
N ASP A 96 -7.87 -6.69 13.96
CA ASP A 96 -7.93 -7.21 12.60
C ASP A 96 -7.49 -8.68 12.58
N PRO A 97 -8.41 -9.66 12.50
CA PRO A 97 -8.06 -11.08 12.47
C PRO A 97 -7.40 -11.52 11.16
N PHE A 98 -7.31 -10.63 10.16
CA PHE A 98 -6.71 -10.88 8.85
C PHE A 98 -5.58 -9.89 8.54
N CYS A 99 -4.81 -9.49 9.56
CA CYS A 99 -3.93 -8.32 9.54
C CYS A 99 -2.88 -8.27 8.42
N GLY A 100 -2.51 -9.39 7.79
CA GLY A 100 -1.67 -9.40 6.59
C GLY A 100 -0.35 -8.62 6.79
N SER A 101 -0.23 -7.46 6.14
CA SER A 101 0.92 -6.55 6.27
C SER A 101 0.98 -5.76 7.60
N GLY A 102 -0.01 -5.87 8.47
CA GLY A 102 -0.11 -5.16 9.74
C GLY A 102 -0.35 -3.66 9.59
N THR A 103 -1.19 -3.25 8.62
CA THR A 103 -1.44 -1.83 8.34
C THR A 103 -2.44 -1.19 9.32
N VAL A 104 -3.30 -2.02 9.93
CA VAL A 104 -4.29 -1.65 10.94
C VAL A 104 -3.67 -1.68 12.33
#